data_AF-A0A9E2FG07-F1
#
_entry.id   AF-A0A9E2FG07-F1
#
_cell.length_a   1.000
_cell.length_b   1.000
_cell.length_c   1.000
_cell.angle_alpha   90.00
_cell.angle_beta   90.00
_cell.angle_gamma   90.00
#
_symmetry.space_group_name_H-M   'P 1'
#
loop_
_entity.id
_entity.type
_entity.pdbx_description
1 polymer ?
#
loop_
_entity_poly.entity_id
_entity_poly.type
_entity_poly.pdbx_seq_one_letter_code
_entity_poly.pdbx_strand_id
1 'polypeptide(L)' 'MRYMVVVEKGEKSYGAYVPDLPGCVAAAETRTEALKLIQEAIEFHLE' A
#
# COMPACT_ATOMS: atom_id res chain seq x y z
N MET A 1 -4.22 -9.09 11.14
CA MET A 1 -3.25 -8.22 11.85
C MET A 1 -3.53 -6.76 11.46
N ARG A 2 -2.97 -5.76 12.15
CA ARG A 2 -3.11 -4.35 11.75
C ARG A 2 -1.73 -3.79 11.48
N TYR A 3 -1.58 -3.11 10.35
CA TYR A 3 -0.35 -2.45 9.93
C TYR A 3 -0.60 -0.97 9.72
N MET A 4 0.41 -0.15 10.02
CA MET A 4 0.39 1.24 9.62
C MET A 4 0.72 1.32 8.13
N VAL A 5 -0.15 1.94 7.35
CA VAL A 5 0.08 2.19 5.93
C VAL A 5 0.28 3.68 5.74
N VAL A 6 1.42 4.05 5.15
CA VAL A 6 1.65 5.42 4.69
C VAL A 6 1.09 5.52 3.28
N VAL A 7 0.28 6.53 3.02
CA VAL A 7 -0.27 6.82 1.69
C VAL A 7 0.21 8.20 1.25
N GLU A 8 0.88 8.23 0.11
CA GLU A 8 1.43 9.43 -0.49
C GLU A 8 0.64 9.78 -1.75
N LYS A 9 0.29 11.06 -1.90
CA LYS A 9 -0.37 11.56 -3.10
C LYS A 9 0.68 12.12 -4.06
N GLY A 10 0.81 11.51 -5.23
CA GLY A 10 1.56 12.05 -6.36
C GLY A 10 0.72 12.99 -7.22
N GLU A 11 1.28 13.46 -8.34
CA GLU A 11 0.58 14.39 -9.24
C GLU A 11 -0.70 13.78 -9.85
N LYS A 12 -0.67 12.48 -10.18
CA LYS A 12 -1.77 11.77 -10.86
C LYS A 12 -2.15 10.43 -10.22
N SER A 13 -1.49 10.06 -9.13
CA SER A 13 -1.63 8.74 -8.52
C SER A 13 -1.40 8.80 -7.01
N TYR A 14 -1.58 7.66 -6.36
CA TYR A 14 -1.30 7.43 -4.96
C TYR A 14 -0.30 6.29 -4.83
N GLY A 15 0.72 6.49 -4.02
CA GLY A 15 1.59 5.42 -3.52
C GLY A 15 1.17 4.99 -2.13
N ALA A 16 1.32 3.72 -1.80
CA ALA A 16 1.11 3.18 -0.46
C ALA A 16 2.25 2.23 -0.08
N TYR A 17 2.72 2.29 1.16
CA TYR A 17 3.74 1.37 1.66
C TYR A 17 3.59 1.11 3.16
N VAL A 18 4.17 0.01 3.62
CA VAL A 18 4.16 -0.40 5.03
C VAL A 18 5.57 -0.26 5.60
N PRO A 19 5.82 0.68 6.54
CA PRO A 19 7.14 0.86 7.14
C PRO A 19 7.67 -0.40 7.84
N ASP A 20 6.76 -1.19 8.43
CA ASP A 20 7.08 -2.42 9.16
C ASP A 20 7.37 -3.61 8.23
N LEU A 21 7.01 -3.53 6.94
CA LEU A 21 7.21 -4.58 5.93
C LEU A 21 7.96 -4.00 4.72
N PRO A 22 9.30 -3.84 4.81
CA PRO A 22 10.10 -3.32 3.70
C PRO A 22 9.88 -4.13 2.41
N GLY A 23 9.59 -3.43 1.31
CA GLY A 23 9.28 -4.03 0.01
C GLY A 23 7.79 -4.26 -0.24
N CYS A 24 6.93 -4.12 0.77
CA CYS A 24 5.48 -4.11 0.59
C CYS A 24 5.02 -2.71 0.17
N VAL A 25 4.78 -2.53 -1.13
CA VAL A 25 4.43 -1.26 -1.76
C VAL A 25 3.32 -1.45 -2.81
N ALA A 26 2.52 -0.41 -3.05
CA ALA A 26 1.50 -0.39 -4.08
C ALA A 26 1.34 1.02 -4.68
N ALA A 27 0.86 1.11 -5.92
CA ALA A 27 0.55 2.37 -6.57
C ALA A 27 -0.75 2.25 -7.38
N ALA A 28 -1.60 3.28 -7.34
CA ALA A 28 -2.87 3.30 -8.07
C ALA A 28 -3.33 4.74 -8.40
N GLU A 29 -4.31 4.91 -9.28
CA GLU A 29 -4.86 6.23 -9.62
C GLU A 29 -5.68 6.84 -8.48
N THR A 30 -6.28 6.00 -7.64
CA THR A 30 -7.13 6.44 -6.52
C THR A 30 -6.58 5.97 -5.18
N ARG A 31 -6.84 6.76 -4.13
CA ARG A 31 -6.48 6.40 -2.75
C ARG A 31 -7.07 5.06 -2.32
N THR A 32 -8.33 4.81 -2.67
CA THR A 32 -9.04 3.58 -2.30
C THR A 32 -8.42 2.35 -2.96
N GLU A 33 -8.05 2.48 -4.23
CA GLU A 33 -7.40 1.39 -4.96
C GLU A 33 -5.99 1.13 -4.43
N ALA A 34 -5.20 2.17 -4.13
CA ALA A 34 -3.89 2.00 -3.51
C ALA A 34 -3.98 1.27 -2.16
N LEU A 35 -5.01 1.58 -1.35
CA LEU A 35 -5.28 0.90 -0.08
C LEU A 35 -5.72 -0.55 -0.26
N LYS A 36 -6.48 -0.86 -1.30
CA LYS A 36 -6.87 -2.24 -1.62
C LYS A 36 -5.65 -3.06 -2.05
N LEU A 37 -4.84 -2.53 -2.96
CA LEU A 37 -3.65 -3.21 -3.48
C LEU A 37 -2.58 -3.44 -2.40
N ILE A 38 -2.35 -2.46 -1.51
CA ILE A 38 -1.38 -2.66 -0.42
C ILE A 38 -1.87 -3.70 0.58
N GLN A 39 -3.18 -3.83 0.80
CA GLN A 39 -3.72 -4.90 1.62
C GLN A 39 -3.44 -6.27 1.01
N GLU A 40 -3.70 -6.45 -0.30
CA GLU A 40 -3.39 -7.68 -1.03
C GLU A 40 -1.88 -7.98 -1.01
N ALA A 41 -1.03 -6.96 -1.14
CA ALA A 41 0.43 -7.11 -1.06
C ALA A 41 0.91 -7.54 0.34
N ILE A 42 0.27 -7.06 1.41
CA ILE A 42 0.56 -7.50 2.79
C ILE A 42 0.17 -8.97 2.96
N GLU A 43 -1.02 -9.35 2.50
CA GLU A 43 -1.51 -10.73 2.58
C GLU A 43 -0.56 -11.68 1.83
N PHE A 44 -0.17 -11.35 0.61
CA PHE A 44 0.78 -12.14 -0.19
C PHE A 44 2.18 -12.25 0.44
N HIS A 45 2.64 -11.23 1.18
CA HIS A 45 3.96 -11.25 1.80
C HIS A 45 4.05 -12.11 3.07
N LEU A 46 2.90 -12.39 3.71
CA LEU A 46 2.81 -13.14 4.96
C LEU A 46 2.40 -14.60 4.76
N GLU A 47 2.01 -14.99 3.55
CA GLU A 47 1.90 -16.38 3.10
C GLU A 47 3.28 -16.99 2.81
#